data_AF-A0A537H738-F1
#
_entry.id   AF-A0A537H738-F1
#
_cell.length_a   1.000
_cell.length_b   1.000
_cell.length_c   1.000
_cell.angle_alpha   90.00
_cell.angle_beta   90.00
_cell.angle_gamma   90.00
#
_symmetry.space_group_name_H-M   'P 1'
#
loop_
_entity.id
_entity.type
_entity.pdbx_description
1 polymer ?
#
loop_
_entity_poly.entity_id
_entity_poly.type
_entity_poly.pdbx_seq_one_letter_code
_entity_poly.pdbx_strand_id
1 'polypeptide(L)' 'MRDRDVMNLLDQLELYMIRVTRNQASQKNYWLFVYNSMKSGLLMTKNLETHLQYKLKELGVTLQETKSES' A
#
# COMPACT_ATOMS: atom_id res chain seq x y z
N MET A 1 6.09 14.50 9.86
CA MET A 1 6.78 13.49 9.04
C MET A 1 6.52 13.82 7.59
N ARG A 2 7.52 13.84 6.69
CA ARG A 2 7.27 14.13 5.27
C ARG A 2 6.77 12.86 4.57
N ASP A 3 6.01 12.99 3.48
CA ASP A 3 5.50 11.84 2.71
C ASP A 3 6.61 10.83 2.37
N ARG A 4 7.82 11.32 2.04
CA ARG A 4 8.99 10.48 1.77
C ARG A 4 9.40 9.60 2.95
N ASP A 5 9.35 10.14 4.17
CA ASP A 5 9.73 9.41 5.38
C ASP A 5 8.70 8.30 5.66
N VAL A 6 7.42 8.56 5.37
CA VAL A 6 6.33 7.56 5.49
C VAL A 6 6.48 6.47 4.43
N MET A 7 6.69 6.81 3.16
CA MET A 7 6.90 5.82 2.09
C MET A 7 8.10 4.91 2.40
N ASN A 8 9.23 5.49 2.81
CA ASN A 8 10.40 4.72 3.17
C ASN A 8 10.14 3.76 4.35
N LEU A 9 9.33 4.17 5.33
CA LEU A 9 8.94 3.29 6.42
C LEU A 9 8.05 2.13 5.94
N LEU A 10 7.08 2.39 5.05
CA LEU A 10 6.23 1.34 4.48
C LEU A 10 7.04 0.33 3.66
N ASP A 11 7.97 0.80 2.84
CA ASP A 11 8.87 -0.07 2.07
C ASP A 11 9.71 -0.97 3.00
N GLN A 12 10.24 -0.42 4.11
CA GLN A 12 11.01 -1.21 5.08
C GLN A 12 10.17 -2.29 5.79
N LEU A 13 8.92 -1.96 6.12
CA LEU A 13 7.99 -2.90 6.73
C LEU A 13 7.58 -4.00 5.74
N GLU A 14 7.39 -3.68 4.47
CA GLU A 14 7.17 -4.67 3.42
C GLU A 14 8.34 -5.66 3.35
N LEU A 15 9.58 -5.15 3.25
CA LEU A 15 10.80 -5.97 3.19
C LEU A 15 10.93 -6.89 4.40
N TYR A 16 10.62 -6.38 5.59
CA TYR A 16 10.57 -7.19 6.80
C TYR A 16 9.52 -8.30 6.70
N MET A 17 8.29 -7.97 6.30
CA MET A 17 7.21 -8.93 6.15
C MET A 17 7.57 -10.03 5.14
N ILE A 18 8.10 -9.68 3.97
CA ILE A 18 8.56 -10.64 2.96
C ILE A 18 9.65 -11.56 3.54
N ARG A 19 10.59 -11.01 4.30
CA ARG A 19 11.67 -11.79 4.91
C ARG A 19 11.13 -12.82 5.92
N VAL A 20 10.12 -12.43 6.69
CA VAL A 20 9.49 -13.28 7.71
C VAL A 20 8.60 -14.35 7.07
N THR A 21 7.79 -13.99 6.06
CA THR A 21 6.80 -14.88 5.43
C THR A 21 7.34 -15.72 4.27
N ARG A 22 8.48 -15.32 3.67
CA ARG A 22 9.15 -15.95 2.52
C ARG A 22 8.23 -16.23 1.31
N ASN A 23 7.21 -15.40 1.07
CA ASN A 23 6.23 -15.64 0.00
C ASN A 23 5.87 -14.36 -0.77
N GLN A 24 5.95 -14.38 -2.10
CA GLN A 24 5.56 -13.24 -2.96
C GLN A 24 4.09 -12.82 -2.80
N ALA A 25 3.18 -13.75 -2.46
CA ALA A 25 1.79 -13.43 -2.17
C ALA A 25 1.66 -12.45 -0.97
N SER A 26 2.67 -12.36 -0.10
CA SER A 26 2.64 -11.43 1.04
C SER A 26 2.83 -9.97 0.63
N GLN A 27 3.51 -9.67 -0.49
CA GLN A 27 3.68 -8.28 -0.97
C GLN A 27 2.35 -7.67 -1.38
N LYS A 28 1.62 -8.38 -2.24
CA LYS A 28 0.30 -7.97 -2.72
C LYS A 28 -0.67 -7.75 -1.56
N ASN A 29 -0.74 -8.71 -0.62
CA ASN A 29 -1.64 -8.62 0.52
C ASN A 29 -1.26 -7.47 1.47
N TYR A 30 0.04 -7.23 1.66
CA TYR A 30 0.54 -6.13 2.49
C TYR A 30 0.13 -4.77 1.91
N TRP A 31 0.43 -4.50 0.65
CA TRP A 31 0.09 -3.20 0.05
C TRP A 31 -1.42 -2.97 -0.05
N LEU A 32 -2.20 -4.03 -0.27
CA LEU A 32 -3.66 -3.92 -0.30
C LEU A 32 -4.23 -3.58 1.08
N PHE A 33 -3.68 -4.19 2.13
CA PHE A 33 -4.00 -3.85 3.52
C PHE A 33 -3.67 -2.38 3.83
N VAL A 34 -2.45 -1.94 3.51
CA VAL A 34 -2.01 -0.55 3.72
C VAL A 34 -2.93 0.44 2.99
N TYR A 35 -3.23 0.19 1.71
CA TYR A 35 -4.13 1.04 0.92
C TYR A 35 -5.52 1.14 1.53
N ASN A 36 -6.14 0.01 1.90
CA ASN A 36 -7.46 0.00 2.51
C ASN A 36 -7.48 0.69 3.88
N SER A 37 -6.48 0.43 4.72
CA SER A 37 -6.36 1.06 6.05
C SER A 37 -6.14 2.57 5.97
N MET A 38 -5.39 3.04 4.98
CA MET A 38 -5.17 4.48 4.79
C MET A 38 -6.38 5.17 4.17
N LYS A 39 -7.07 4.51 3.24
CA LYS A 39 -8.32 4.99 2.63
C LYS A 39 -9.45 5.10 3.66
N SER A 40 -9.49 4.21 4.66
CA SER A 40 -10.54 4.17 5.68
C SER A 40 -10.41 5.17 6.83
N GLY A 41 -9.32 5.97 6.90
CA GLY A 41 -9.29 7.10 7.85
C GLY A 41 -7.94 7.49 8.46
N LEU A 42 -6.79 7.24 7.81
CA LEU A 42 -5.49 7.33 8.50
C LEU A 42 -4.45 8.29 7.88
N LEU A 43 -4.88 9.34 7.18
CA LEU A 43 -4.06 10.22 6.30
C LEU A 43 -3.65 9.55 4.99
N MET A 44 -4.49 9.72 3.97
CA MET A 44 -4.11 9.48 2.58
C MET A 44 -3.77 10.82 1.91
N THR A 45 -2.50 11.13 1.74
CA THR A 45 -2.08 12.27 0.89
C THR A 45 -2.05 11.83 -0.57
N LYS A 46 -2.21 12.76 -1.52
CA LYS A 46 -2.19 12.43 -2.96
C LYS A 46 -0.90 11.71 -3.39
N ASN A 47 0.23 12.09 -2.83
CA ASN A 47 1.52 11.45 -3.12
C ASN A 47 1.56 10.01 -2.61
N LEU A 48 1.04 9.78 -1.41
CA LEU A 48 0.98 8.46 -0.80
C LEU A 48 0.01 7.55 -1.55
N GLU A 49 -1.17 8.07 -1.90
CA GLU A 49 -2.17 7.37 -2.73
C GLU A 49 -1.57 6.92 -4.06
N THR A 50 -0.92 7.86 -4.75
CA THR A 50 -0.26 7.60 -6.03
C THR A 50 0.80 6.50 -5.87
N HIS A 51 1.65 6.58 -4.86
CA HIS A 51 2.67 5.58 -4.59
C HIS A 51 2.07 4.19 -4.34
N LEU A 52 1.03 4.08 -3.51
CA LEU A 52 0.36 2.82 -3.21
C LEU A 52 -0.31 2.22 -4.43
N GLN A 53 -0.96 3.05 -5.27
CA GLN A 53 -1.54 2.62 -6.53
C GLN A 53 -0.47 2.08 -7.50
N TYR A 54 0.70 2.73 -7.58
CA TYR A 54 1.82 2.24 -8.39
C TYR A 54 2.30 0.86 -7.91
N LYS A 55 2.57 0.70 -6.60
CA LYS A 55 2.98 -0.60 -6.02
C LYS A 55 1.97 -1.71 -6.30
N LEU A 56 0.69 -1.42 -6.12
CA LEU A 56 -0.38 -2.38 -6.36
C LEU A 56 -0.48 -2.76 -7.84
N LYS A 57 -0.32 -1.80 -8.74
CA LYS A 57 -0.29 -2.06 -10.19
C LYS A 57 0.90 -2.92 -10.61
N GLU A 58 2.10 -2.66 -10.06
CA GLU A 58 3.29 -3.50 -10.31
C GLU A 58 3.07 -4.96 -9.86
N LEU A 59 2.26 -5.16 -8.81
CA LEU A 59 1.88 -6.47 -8.29
C LEU A 59 0.64 -7.07 -8.98
N GLY A 60 0.20 -6.49 -10.10
CA GLY A 60 -0.95 -6.97 -10.89
C GLY A 60 -2.31 -6.76 -10.20
N VAL A 61 -2.41 -5.83 -9.25
CA VAL A 61 -3.67 -5.43 -8.62
C VAL A 61 -4.26 -4.25 -9.36
N THR A 62 -5.38 -4.49 -10.03
CA THR A 62 -6.22 -3.40 -10.54
C THR A 62 -7.14 -2.98 -9.42
N LEU A 63 -6.85 -1.83 -8.81
CA LEU A 63 -7.80 -1.16 -7.94
C LEU A 63 -8.92 -0.62 -8.82
N GLN A 64 -9.90 -1.46 -9.15
CA GLN A 64 -11.17 -0.95 -9.65
C GLN A 64 -11.66 0.03 -8.59
N GLU A 65 -11.96 1.25 -9.01
CA GLU A 65 -12.54 2.27 -8.14
C GLU A 65 -13.63 1.58 -7.33
N THR A 66 -13.37 1.39 -6.03
CA THR A 66 -14.44 1.26 -5.06
C THR A 66 -15.12 2.61 -5.12
N LYS A 67 -16.01 2.77 -6.11
CA LYS A 67 -17.16 3.64 -6.04
C LYS A 67 -17.82 3.22 -4.74
N SER A 68 -17.51 3.99 -3.71
CA SER A 68 -18.40 4.15 -2.59
C SER A 68 -19.73 4.55 -3.22
N GLU A 69 -20.62 3.57 -3.39
CA GLU A 69 -22.05 3.83 -3.45
C GLU A 69 -22.38 4.52 -2.14
N SER A 70 -22.49 5.84 -2.24
CA SER A 70 -23.16 6.70 -1.26
C SER A 70 -24.66 6.62 -1.48
#